data_AF-A0A966RW87-F1
#
_entry.id   AF-A0A966RW87-F1
#
_cell.length_a   1.000
_cell.length_b   1.000
_cell.length_c   1.000
_cell.angle_alpha   90.00
_cell.angle_beta   90.00
_cell.angle_gamma   90.00
#
_symmetry.space_group_name_H-M   'P 1'
#
loop_
_entity.id
_entity.type
_entity.pdbx_description
1 polymer ?
#
loop_
_entity_poly.entity_id
_entity_poly.type
_entity_poly.pdbx_seq_one_letter_code
_entity_poly.pdbx_strand_id
1 'polypeptide(L)' 'ADHHPLMKQFHKADDEKRMVVILPENRYDDWLFSDLTHRVDFLQAYPADALRAKAVEASASDGSLF' A
#
# COMPACT_ATOMS: atom_id res chain seq x y z
N ALA A 1 -2.31 -1.30 8.92
CA ALA A 1 -2.46 -2.40 7.94
C ALA A 1 -2.48 -3.78 8.60
N ASP A 2 -2.51 -3.83 9.93
CA ASP A 2 -2.35 -5.03 10.77
C ASP A 2 -3.44 -6.07 10.55
N HIS A 3 -4.65 -5.62 10.19
CA HIS A 3 -5.80 -6.46 9.93
C HIS A 3 -6.01 -6.77 8.43
N HIS A 4 -5.20 -6.22 7.53
CA HIS A 4 -5.36 -6.44 6.09
C HIS A 4 -4.86 -7.85 5.72
N PRO A 5 -5.68 -8.76 5.14
CA PRO A 5 -5.34 -10.18 4.98
C PRO A 5 -4.01 -10.46 4.27
N LEU A 6 -3.66 -9.64 3.29
CA LEU A 6 -2.39 -9.74 2.54
C LEU A 6 -1.28 -8.87 3.15
N MET A 7 -1.57 -7.59 3.42
CA MET A 7 -0.54 -6.60 3.75
C MET A 7 0.04 -6.78 5.16
N LYS A 8 -0.68 -7.45 6.07
CA LYS A 8 -0.18 -7.80 7.41
C LYS A 8 1.04 -8.72 7.40
N GLN A 9 1.30 -9.38 6.27
CA GLN A 9 2.39 -10.35 6.11
C GLN A 9 3.73 -9.68 5.75
N PHE A 10 3.72 -8.38 5.42
CA PHE A 10 4.90 -7.59 5.05
C PHE A 10 5.42 -6.78 6.25
N HIS A 11 6.59 -6.13 6.10
CA HIS A 11 7.38 -5.49 7.16
C HIS A 11 7.97 -6.46 8.19
N LYS A 12 9.00 -6.04 8.93
CA LYS A 12 9.61 -6.88 9.97
C LYS A 12 8.62 -7.17 11.10
N ALA A 13 8.90 -8.19 11.90
CA ALA A 13 8.21 -8.38 13.18
C ALA A 13 8.41 -7.12 14.04
N ASP A 14 7.39 -6.75 14.81
CA ASP A 14 7.34 -5.58 15.70
C ASP A 14 7.38 -4.19 15.03
N ASP A 15 7.58 -4.10 13.71
CA ASP A 15 7.34 -2.88 12.95
C ASP A 15 5.83 -2.63 12.78
N GLU A 16 5.42 -1.37 12.96
CA GLU A 16 4.05 -0.94 12.66
C GLU A 16 3.69 -1.26 11.21
N LYS A 17 2.61 -2.02 11.00
CA LYS A 17 2.21 -2.40 9.64
C LYS A 17 1.53 -1.22 8.95
N ARG A 18 2.24 -0.60 8.00
CA ARG A 18 1.70 0.47 7.15
C ARG A 18 1.49 0.00 5.72
N MET A 19 0.51 0.57 5.03
CA MET A 19 0.29 0.36 3.61
C MET A 19 -0.10 1.68 2.95
N VAL A 20 0.14 1.80 1.65
CA VAL A 20 -0.42 2.89 0.85
C VAL A 20 -1.90 2.62 0.58
N VAL A 21 -2.64 3.70 0.35
CA VAL A 21 -4.00 3.65 -0.19
C VAL A 21 -3.90 3.57 -1.70
N ILE A 22 -4.64 2.64 -2.30
CA ILE A 22 -4.78 2.53 -3.75
C ILE A 22 -6.18 3.01 -4.09
N LEU A 23 -6.27 3.99 -4.97
CA LEU A 23 -7.55 4.54 -5.42
C LEU A 23 -8.02 3.76 -6.67
N PRO A 24 -9.30 3.39 -6.77
CA PRO A 24 -9.85 2.91 -8.03
C PRO A 24 -9.90 4.06 -9.05
N GLU A 25 -9.69 3.75 -10.33
CA GLU A 25 -9.53 4.76 -11.40
C GLU A 25 -10.71 5.71 -11.51
N ASN A 26 -11.93 5.20 -11.30
CA ASN A 26 -13.16 6.00 -11.36
C ASN A 26 -13.32 7.00 -10.19
N ARG A 27 -12.41 7.01 -9.21
CA ARG A 27 -12.43 7.90 -8.05
C ARG A 27 -11.29 8.92 -8.04
N TYR A 28 -10.49 8.97 -9.10
CA TYR A 28 -9.36 9.90 -9.19
C TYR A 28 -9.79 11.36 -9.15
N ASP A 29 -10.79 11.74 -9.94
CA ASP A 29 -11.29 13.11 -9.96
C ASP A 29 -11.87 13.50 -8.60
N ASP A 30 -12.68 12.63 -8.00
CA ASP A 30 -13.25 12.88 -6.67
C ASP A 30 -12.14 13.13 -5.64
N TRP A 31 -11.05 12.35 -5.66
CA TRP A 31 -9.92 12.54 -4.77
C TRP A 31 -9.20 13.88 -5.01
N LEU A 32 -8.93 14.21 -6.27
CA LEU A 32 -8.20 15.42 -6.66
C LEU A 32 -8.97 16.70 -6.28
N PHE A 33 -10.30 16.67 -6.40
CA PHE A 33 -11.16 17.84 -6.16
C PHE A 33 -11.88 17.82 -4.79
N SER A 34 -11.71 16.77 -3.99
CA SER A 34 -12.24 16.67 -2.64
C SER A 34 -11.66 17.73 -1.71
N ASP A 35 -12.52 18.30 -0.85
CA ASP A 35 -12.08 19.06 0.31
C ASP A 35 -11.42 18.15 1.37
N LEU A 36 -10.81 18.75 2.39
CA LEU A 36 -10.09 18.01 3.43
C LEU A 36 -11.00 17.07 4.23
N THR A 37 -12.26 17.44 4.42
CA THR A 37 -13.23 16.66 5.20
C THR A 37 -13.62 15.38 4.48
N HIS A 38 -13.73 15.40 3.16
CA HIS A 38 -14.08 14.22 2.37
C HIS A 38 -12.86 13.36 2.00
N ARG A 39 -11.63 13.89 2.09
CA ARG A 39 -10.40 13.13 1.81
C ARG A 39 -10.19 11.94 2.76
N VAL A 40 -10.65 12.02 4.01
CA VAL A 40 -10.50 10.92 4.97
C VAL A 40 -11.29 9.67 4.55
N ASP A 41 -12.37 9.83 3.80
CA ASP A 41 -13.20 8.71 3.32
C ASP A 41 -12.46 7.85 2.30
N PHE A 42 -11.45 8.42 1.62
CA PHE A 42 -10.61 7.68 0.68
C PHE A 42 -9.50 6.90 1.39
N LEU A 43 -9.22 7.14 2.68
CA LEU A 43 -8.14 6.50 3.43
C LEU A 43 -8.52 5.08 3.91
N GLN A 44 -8.90 4.24 2.96
CA GLN A 44 -9.35 2.87 3.20
C GLN A 44 -8.32 1.84 2.70
N ALA A 45 -8.29 0.68 3.34
CA ALA A 45 -7.49 -0.43 2.87
C ALA A 45 -8.05 -0.96 1.55
N TYR A 46 -7.21 -1.03 0.52
CA TYR A 46 -7.61 -1.60 -0.77
C TYR A 46 -7.89 -3.11 -0.64
N PRO A 47 -8.92 -3.67 -1.31
CA PRO A 47 -9.29 -5.08 -1.13
C PRO A 47 -8.15 -6.07 -1.41
N ALA A 48 -7.97 -7.04 -0.52
CA ALA A 48 -6.87 -8.00 -0.61
C ALA A 48 -6.96 -8.93 -1.83
N ASP A 49 -8.18 -9.28 -2.25
CA ASP A 49 -8.48 -10.11 -3.41
C ASP A 49 -8.19 -9.40 -4.75
N ALA A 50 -8.14 -8.07 -4.74
CA ALA A 50 -7.71 -7.25 -5.88
C ALA A 50 -6.18 -7.06 -5.94
N LEU A 51 -5.41 -7.69 -5.05
CA LEU A 51 -3.96 -7.61 -5.01
C LEU A 51 -3.31 -8.98 -5.21
N ARG A 52 -2.15 -8.98 -5.88
CA ARG A 52 -1.30 -10.17 -6.03
C ARG A 52 0.14 -9.84 -5.70
N ALA A 53 0.71 -10.57 -4.75
CA ALA A 53 2.13 -10.47 -4.44
C ALA A 53 2.94 -11.49 -5.26
N LYS A 54 4.11 -11.06 -5.75
CA LYS A 54 5.11 -11.93 -6.38
C LYS A 54 6.47 -11.62 -5.77
N ALA A 55 7.18 -12.64 -5.30
CA ALA A 55 8.56 -12.48 -4.87
C ALA A 55 9.42 -12.07 -6.08
N VAL A 56 10.22 -11.03 -5.89
CA VAL A 56 11.26 -10.64 -6.85
C VAL A 56 12.57 -11.14 -6.27
N GLU A 57 13.31 -11.93 -7.04
CA GLU A 57 14.67 -12.28 -6.63
C GLU A 57 15.50 -11.01 -6.64
N ALA A 58 16.12 -10.70 -5.51
CA ALA A 58 17.07 -9.61 -5.45
C ALA A 58 18.23 -9.96 -6.39
N SER A 59 18.38 -9.22 -7.50
CA SER A 59 19.65 -9.24 -8.22
C SER A 59 20.73 -8.83 -7.23
N ALA A 60 21.75 -9.66 -7.06
CA ALA A 60 22.92 -9.32 -6.27
C ALA A 60 23.56 -8.07 -6.89
N SER A 61 23.18 -6.89 -6.41
CA SER A 61 23.90 -5.66 -6.71
C SER A 61 25.18 -5.71 -5.88
N ASP A 62 26.30 -5.83 -6.59
CA ASP A 62 27.65 -5.72 -6.03
C ASP A 62 27.71 -4.48 -5.14
N GLY A 63 27.91 -4.72 -3.85
CA GLY A 63 27.71 -3.76 -2.77
C GLY A 63 28.83 -2.73 -2.65
N SER A 64 29.29 -2.17 -3.76
CA SER A 64 30.34 -1.14 -3.79
C SER A 64 29.76 0.20 -4.21
N LEU A 65 28.99 0.81 -3.31
CA LEU A 65 28.77 2.27 -3.31
C LEU A 65 28.94 2.81 -1.87
N PHE A 66 30.04 2.44 -1.24
CA PHE A 66 30.79 3.24 -0.28
C PHE A 66 32.27 2.86 -0.41
#